data_AF-A0A7H1MA97-F1
#
_entry.id   AF-A0A7H1MA97-F1
#
_cell.length_a   1.000
_cell.length_b   1.000
_cell.length_c   1.000
_cell.angle_alpha   90.00
_cell.angle_beta   90.00
_cell.angle_gamma   90.00
#
_symmetry.space_group_name_H-M   'P 1'
#
loop_
_entity.id
_entity.type
_entity.pdbx_description
1 polymer ?
#
loop_
_entity_poly.entity_id
_entity_poly.type
_entity_poly.pdbx_seq_one_letter_code
_entity_poly.pdbx_strand_id
1 'polypeptide(L)'
;MKRLAKVEKNIEEKLKKQAKRYNKSYPGEMVHFDTKRLPLLQNQKATASRDYLFVAIDDYSRELYAAILPDRTAASAVKFLLRDVIDCCPYTIECAYSDNGMEYRGNASHPFAVACVQNNINQKFTRIARPQTNGKAERVIRTLMEMWHDKVPFMDSEHRQKELCRFVNFYNTVKPHKGLKGDTPFEVLQAYFSQPVV
;
A
#
# COMPACT_ATOMS: atom_id res chain seq x y z
N MET A 1 -4.52 -17.87 28.51
CA MET A 1 -4.61 -17.06 27.26
C MET A 1 -3.33 -16.30 26.88
N LYS A 2 -2.66 -15.53 27.77
CA LYS A 2 -1.45 -14.73 27.40
C LYS A 2 -0.24 -15.54 26.87
N ARG A 3 -0.11 -16.81 27.25
CA ARG A 3 1.02 -17.68 26.85
C ARG A 3 0.93 -18.15 25.39
N LEU A 4 -0.29 -18.36 24.88
CA LEU A 4 -0.56 -18.76 23.49
C LEU A 4 -0.24 -17.63 22.51
N ALA A 5 -0.72 -16.41 22.77
CA ALA A 5 -0.45 -15.24 21.92
C ALA A 5 1.05 -14.92 21.78
N LYS A 6 1.84 -15.14 22.85
CA LYS A 6 3.31 -14.97 22.80
C LYS A 6 3.99 -16.03 21.95
N VAL A 7 3.51 -17.28 22.02
CA VAL A 7 4.02 -18.39 21.21
C VAL A 7 3.66 -18.18 19.74
N GLU A 8 2.42 -17.79 19.44
CA GLU A 8 1.96 -17.46 18.08
C GLU A 8 2.79 -16.31 17.48
N LYS A 9 2.99 -15.23 18.23
CA LYS A 9 3.83 -14.11 17.80
C LYS A 9 5.28 -14.54 17.50
N ASN A 10 5.87 -15.38 18.35
CA ASN A 10 7.23 -15.89 18.15
C ASN A 10 7.32 -16.81 16.91
N ILE A 11 6.30 -17.64 16.68
CA ILE A 11 6.21 -18.48 15.47
C ILE A 11 6.07 -17.60 14.23
N GLU A 12 5.22 -16.58 14.29
CA GLU A 12 5.03 -15.63 13.20
C GLU A 12 6.33 -14.87 12.87
N GLU A 13 7.06 -14.40 13.88
CA GLU A 13 8.37 -13.75 13.72
C GLU A 13 9.42 -14.69 13.11
N LYS A 14 9.44 -15.97 13.52
CA LYS A 14 10.36 -16.99 12.98
C LYS A 14 10.05 -17.31 11.52
N LEU A 15 8.77 -17.44 11.18
CA LEU A 15 8.31 -17.63 9.80
C LEU A 15 8.61 -16.39 8.93
N LYS A 16 8.41 -15.17 9.45
CA LYS A 16 8.81 -13.91 8.78
C LYS A 16 10.30 -13.86 8.47
N LYS A 17 11.16 -14.39 9.35
CA LYS A 17 12.62 -14.48 9.14
C LYS A 17 13.00 -15.54 8.09
N GLN A 18 12.26 -16.64 8.01
CA GLN A 18 12.52 -17.73 7.05
C GLN A 18 11.93 -17.47 5.65
N ALA A 19 10.98 -16.55 5.53
CA ALA A 19 10.41 -16.17 4.24
C ALA A 19 11.51 -15.56 3.35
N LYS A 20 11.87 -16.28 2.27
CA LYS A 20 12.71 -15.75 1.21
C LYS A 20 12.01 -14.51 0.65
N ARG A 21 12.62 -13.34 0.78
CA ARG A 21 12.10 -12.10 0.16
C ARG A 21 12.20 -12.26 -1.34
N TYR A 22 11.10 -12.60 -1.98
CA TYR A 22 10.97 -12.46 -3.42
C TYR A 22 10.88 -10.96 -3.71
N ASN A 23 11.76 -10.47 -4.57
CA ASN A 23 11.59 -9.19 -5.23
C ASN A 23 11.21 -9.48 -6.66
N LYS A 24 10.28 -8.68 -7.17
CA LYS A 24 9.92 -8.65 -8.58
C LYS A 24 11.08 -8.17 -9.42
N SER A 25 11.01 -8.41 -10.73
CA SER A 25 12.10 -8.19 -11.66
C SER A 25 12.04 -6.83 -12.36
N TYR A 26 10.85 -6.22 -12.42
CA TYR A 26 10.61 -4.94 -13.07
C TYR A 26 9.45 -4.16 -12.41
N PRO A 27 9.38 -2.82 -12.59
CA PRO A 27 8.26 -2.01 -12.12
C PRO A 27 6.93 -2.49 -12.70
N GLY A 28 5.90 -2.61 -11.85
CA GLY A 28 4.55 -2.97 -12.30
C GLY A 28 4.26 -4.47 -12.37
N GLU A 29 5.27 -5.36 -12.25
CA GLU A 29 5.05 -6.82 -12.22
C GLU A 29 4.09 -7.21 -11.06
N MET A 30 4.16 -6.49 -9.93
CA MET A 30 3.23 -6.65 -8.82
C MET A 30 3.16 -5.40 -7.96
N VAL A 31 1.95 -4.90 -7.73
CA VAL A 31 1.67 -3.78 -6.83
C VAL A 31 0.87 -4.29 -5.63
N HIS A 32 1.37 -4.00 -4.44
CA HIS A 32 0.79 -4.41 -3.17
C HIS A 32 -0.21 -3.38 -2.66
N PHE A 33 -1.47 -3.78 -2.51
CA PHE A 33 -2.56 -2.96 -1.98
C PHE A 33 -2.85 -3.31 -0.52
N ASP A 34 -3.17 -2.30 0.28
CA ASP A 34 -3.64 -2.45 1.66
C ASP A 34 -4.43 -1.20 2.10
N THR A 35 -5.24 -1.35 3.13
CA THR A 35 -6.07 -0.27 3.69
C THR A 35 -5.90 -0.16 5.20
N LYS A 36 -5.67 1.06 5.68
CA LYS A 36 -5.54 1.38 7.10
C LYS A 36 -6.64 2.34 7.53
N ARG A 37 -7.46 1.94 8.49
CA ARG A 37 -8.33 2.89 9.20
C ARG A 37 -7.48 3.91 9.96
N LEU A 38 -7.67 5.20 9.68
CA LEU A 38 -6.93 6.29 10.30
C LEU A 38 -7.49 6.64 11.69
N PRO A 39 -6.67 7.15 12.60
CA PRO A 39 -7.13 7.82 13.80
C PRO A 39 -8.04 9.02 13.48
N LEU A 40 -8.85 9.36 14.47
CA LEU A 40 -9.74 10.50 14.45
C LEU A 40 -8.90 11.79 14.57
N LEU A 41 -9.34 12.87 13.93
CA LEU A 41 -8.72 14.18 14.15
C LEU A 41 -9.00 14.67 15.58
N GLN A 42 -8.14 15.52 16.12
CA GLN A 42 -8.23 15.97 17.52
C GLN A 42 -9.56 16.68 17.84
N ASN A 43 -10.13 17.38 16.86
CA ASN A 43 -11.39 18.12 16.98
C ASN A 43 -12.65 17.27 16.68
N GLN A 44 -12.51 15.98 16.37
CA GLN A 44 -13.62 15.12 16.02
C GLN A 44 -14.12 14.31 17.22
N LYS A 45 -15.44 14.19 17.35
CA LYS A 45 -16.10 13.38 18.39
C LYS A 45 -15.83 11.89 18.15
N ALA A 46 -15.80 11.09 19.21
CA ALA A 46 -15.56 9.64 19.13
C ALA A 46 -16.54 8.91 18.17
N THR A 47 -17.75 9.44 18.02
CA THR A 47 -18.82 8.93 17.13
C THR A 47 -18.69 9.33 15.66
N ALA A 48 -17.75 10.22 15.32
CA ALA A 48 -17.55 10.63 13.94
C ALA A 48 -17.04 9.47 13.07
N SER A 49 -17.42 9.49 11.80
CA SER A 49 -16.91 8.56 10.79
C SER A 49 -15.39 8.62 10.72
N ARG A 50 -14.78 7.47 10.46
CA ARG A 50 -13.32 7.34 10.34
C ARG A 50 -12.98 7.34 8.86
N ASP A 51 -11.92 8.06 8.52
CA ASP A 51 -11.34 7.97 7.18
C ASP A 51 -10.38 6.78 7.08
N TYR A 52 -10.13 6.37 5.85
CA TYR A 52 -9.34 5.20 5.50
C TYR A 52 -8.21 5.60 4.55
N LEU A 53 -6.99 5.25 4.92
CA LEU A 53 -5.80 5.39 4.11
C LEU A 53 -5.67 4.14 3.24
N PHE A 54 -5.86 4.30 1.94
CA PHE A 54 -5.55 3.30 0.94
C PHE A 54 -4.12 3.48 0.49
N VAL A 55 -3.38 2.39 0.36
CA VAL A 55 -2.01 2.40 -0.17
C VAL A 55 -1.86 1.37 -1.27
N ALA A 56 -1.01 1.70 -2.24
CA ALA A 56 -0.48 0.80 -3.23
C ALA A 56 1.03 1.01 -3.31
N ILE A 57 1.81 -0.06 -3.22
CA ILE A 57 3.27 0.02 -3.31
C ILE A 57 3.79 -0.99 -4.32
N ASP A 58 4.59 -0.50 -5.28
CA ASP A 58 5.26 -1.37 -6.24
C ASP A 58 6.29 -2.26 -5.54
N ASP A 59 6.31 -3.54 -5.90
CA ASP A 59 7.15 -4.54 -5.26
C ASP A 59 8.65 -4.30 -5.53
N TYR A 60 8.97 -3.85 -6.75
CA TYR A 60 10.31 -3.63 -7.28
C TYR A 60 10.89 -2.29 -6.83
N SER A 61 10.32 -1.19 -7.33
CA SER A 61 10.81 0.19 -7.16
C SER A 61 10.47 0.79 -5.80
N ARG A 62 9.47 0.23 -5.11
CA ARG A 62 8.86 0.84 -3.90
C ARG A 62 8.12 2.13 -4.16
N GLU A 63 7.79 2.46 -5.40
CA GLU A 63 6.95 3.62 -5.66
C GLU A 63 5.62 3.47 -4.91
N LEU A 64 5.28 4.51 -4.15
CA LEU A 64 4.14 4.55 -3.26
C LEU A 64 3.05 5.44 -3.85
N TYR A 65 1.84 4.91 -3.87
CA TYR A 65 0.60 5.63 -4.09
C TYR A 65 -0.24 5.55 -2.83
N ALA A 66 -0.87 6.65 -2.43
CA ALA A 66 -1.73 6.66 -1.26
C ALA A 66 -2.83 7.71 -1.38
N ALA A 67 -4.02 7.37 -0.90
CA ALA A 67 -5.17 8.27 -0.85
C ALA A 67 -5.96 8.08 0.44
N ILE A 68 -6.67 9.13 0.86
CA ILE A 68 -7.61 9.07 1.99
C ILE A 68 -9.03 9.07 1.43
N LEU A 69 -9.80 8.05 1.78
CA LEU A 69 -11.19 7.88 1.36
C LEU A 69 -12.11 7.75 2.59
N PRO A 70 -13.39 8.13 2.46
CA PRO A 70 -14.31 8.23 3.61
C PRO A 70 -14.76 6.87 4.17
N ASP A 71 -14.53 5.78 3.42
CA ASP A 71 -14.97 4.44 3.80
C ASP A 71 -14.04 3.35 3.24
N ARG A 72 -14.27 2.11 3.72
CA ARG A 72 -13.56 0.90 3.29
C ARG A 72 -14.47 0.02 2.42
N THR A 73 -15.04 0.60 1.37
CA THR A 73 -15.89 -0.14 0.43
C THR A 73 -15.12 -0.57 -0.83
N ALA A 74 -15.66 -1.54 -1.55
CA ALA A 74 -15.14 -1.92 -2.87
C ALA A 74 -15.19 -0.76 -3.88
N ALA A 75 -16.18 0.14 -3.78
CA ALA A 75 -16.27 1.32 -4.63
C ALA A 75 -15.12 2.30 -4.36
N SER A 76 -14.78 2.53 -3.08
CA SER A 76 -13.61 3.31 -2.68
C SER A 76 -12.30 2.66 -3.16
N ALA A 77 -12.17 1.33 -3.04
CA ALA A 77 -11.00 0.62 -3.56
C ALA A 77 -10.85 0.74 -5.09
N VAL A 78 -11.95 0.65 -5.84
CA VAL A 78 -11.96 0.88 -7.29
C VAL A 78 -11.56 2.32 -7.62
N LYS A 79 -12.11 3.31 -6.92
CA LYS A 79 -11.75 4.71 -7.10
C LYS A 79 -10.26 4.92 -6.90
N PHE A 80 -9.70 4.35 -5.84
CA PHE A 80 -8.27 4.40 -5.56
C PHE A 80 -7.44 3.77 -6.68
N LEU A 81 -7.80 2.55 -7.10
CA LEU A 81 -7.11 1.86 -8.20
C LEU A 81 -7.09 2.70 -9.48
N LEU A 82 -8.23 3.22 -9.91
CA LEU A 82 -8.33 3.93 -11.19
C LEU A 82 -7.64 5.30 -11.11
N ARG A 83 -8.03 6.12 -10.14
CA ARG A 83 -7.65 7.55 -10.12
C ARG A 83 -6.31 7.84 -9.47
N ASP A 84 -5.98 7.11 -8.42
CA ASP A 84 -4.80 7.43 -7.61
C ASP A 84 -3.62 6.53 -7.97
N VAL A 85 -3.87 5.35 -8.56
CA VAL A 85 -2.83 4.41 -8.99
C VAL A 85 -2.66 4.42 -10.51
N ILE A 86 -3.65 3.96 -11.29
CA ILE A 86 -3.51 3.81 -12.74
C ILE A 86 -3.26 5.15 -13.45
N ASP A 87 -4.07 6.17 -13.18
CA ASP A 87 -3.92 7.49 -13.83
C ASP A 87 -2.58 8.18 -13.50
N CYS A 88 -1.96 7.83 -12.37
CA CYS A 88 -0.70 8.41 -11.91
C CYS A 88 0.53 7.56 -12.27
N CYS A 89 0.35 6.29 -12.62
CA CYS A 89 1.43 5.34 -12.77
C CYS A 89 2.09 5.45 -14.16
N PRO A 90 3.41 5.69 -14.25
CA PRO A 90 4.07 5.88 -15.54
C PRO A 90 4.32 4.58 -16.31
N TYR A 91 3.90 3.44 -15.77
CA TYR A 91 4.09 2.09 -16.33
C TYR A 91 2.87 1.20 -16.13
N THR A 92 2.80 0.10 -16.88
CA THR A 92 1.71 -0.87 -16.79
C THR A 92 1.80 -1.68 -15.51
N ILE A 93 0.65 -1.92 -14.87
CA ILE A 93 0.54 -2.83 -13.72
C ILE A 93 0.03 -4.18 -14.21
N GLU A 94 0.76 -5.26 -13.97
CA GLU A 94 0.34 -6.61 -14.38
C GLU A 94 -0.46 -7.32 -13.30
N CYS A 95 -0.20 -7.00 -12.02
CA CYS A 95 -0.78 -7.72 -10.90
C CYS A 95 -1.06 -6.80 -9.71
N ALA A 96 -2.33 -6.70 -9.31
CA ALA A 96 -2.74 -6.18 -8.02
C ALA A 96 -2.69 -7.31 -6.98
N TYR A 97 -1.91 -7.12 -5.91
CA TYR A 97 -1.76 -8.07 -4.83
C TYR A 97 -2.28 -7.49 -3.53
N SER A 98 -3.27 -8.11 -2.91
CA SER A 98 -3.86 -7.62 -1.64
C SER A 98 -4.03 -8.72 -0.61
N ASP A 99 -4.41 -8.34 0.60
CA ASP A 99 -4.99 -9.28 1.54
C ASP A 99 -6.42 -9.69 1.11
N ASN A 100 -7.09 -10.49 1.95
CA ASN A 100 -8.46 -10.95 1.70
C ASN A 100 -9.52 -9.99 2.23
N GLY A 101 -9.22 -8.69 2.35
CA GLY A 101 -10.16 -7.65 2.74
C GLY A 101 -11.38 -7.60 1.82
N MET A 102 -12.55 -7.32 2.38
CA MET A 102 -13.83 -7.29 1.64
C MET A 102 -13.89 -6.16 0.61
N GLU A 103 -13.03 -5.15 0.73
CA GLU A 103 -12.85 -4.08 -0.25
C GLU A 103 -12.11 -4.55 -1.52
N TYR A 104 -11.38 -5.66 -1.45
CA TYR A 104 -10.61 -6.21 -2.58
C TYR A 104 -11.18 -7.54 -3.07
N ARG A 105 -11.65 -8.40 -2.15
CA ARG A 105 -12.08 -9.77 -2.43
C ARG A 105 -13.59 -9.94 -2.27
N GLY A 106 -14.23 -10.51 -3.30
CA GLY A 106 -15.62 -10.94 -3.26
C GLY A 106 -15.91 -12.02 -4.30
N ASN A 107 -17.15 -12.08 -4.78
CA ASN A 107 -17.56 -12.97 -5.86
C ASN A 107 -17.02 -12.50 -7.23
N ALA A 108 -17.34 -13.22 -8.31
CA ALA A 108 -16.87 -12.90 -9.66
C ALA A 108 -17.28 -11.50 -10.15
N SER A 109 -18.34 -10.92 -9.60
CA SER A 109 -18.83 -9.57 -9.93
C SER A 109 -18.35 -8.51 -8.94
N HIS A 110 -17.36 -8.82 -8.11
CA HIS A 110 -16.82 -7.88 -7.15
C HIS A 110 -16.24 -6.65 -7.87
N PRO A 111 -16.61 -5.40 -7.50
CA PRO A 111 -16.26 -4.20 -8.26
C PRO A 111 -14.75 -4.04 -8.51
N PHE A 112 -13.92 -4.35 -7.51
CA PHE A 112 -12.47 -4.28 -7.64
C PHE A 112 -11.93 -5.31 -8.65
N ALA A 113 -12.47 -6.53 -8.66
CA ALA A 113 -12.07 -7.57 -9.60
C ALA A 113 -12.45 -7.18 -11.03
N VAL A 114 -13.66 -6.62 -11.21
CA VAL A 114 -14.12 -6.10 -12.51
C VAL A 114 -13.21 -4.98 -13.02
N ALA A 115 -12.88 -4.01 -12.16
CA ALA A 115 -11.98 -2.91 -12.52
C ALA A 115 -10.57 -3.41 -12.91
N CYS A 116 -10.02 -4.37 -12.17
CA CYS A 116 -8.76 -5.01 -12.53
C CYS A 116 -8.81 -5.66 -13.92
N VAL A 117 -9.84 -6.47 -14.20
CA VAL A 117 -10.02 -7.14 -15.50
C VAL A 117 -10.15 -6.12 -16.64
N GLN A 118 -10.92 -5.06 -16.44
CA GLN A 118 -11.11 -4.00 -17.45
C GLN A 118 -9.80 -3.25 -17.79
N ASN A 119 -8.82 -3.28 -16.90
CA ASN A 119 -7.52 -2.63 -17.08
C ASN A 119 -6.38 -3.64 -17.33
N ASN A 120 -6.71 -4.90 -17.66
CA ASN A 120 -5.75 -5.99 -17.90
C ASN A 120 -4.82 -6.28 -16.70
N ILE A 121 -5.30 -6.03 -15.48
CA ILE A 121 -4.57 -6.28 -14.23
C ILE A 121 -5.05 -7.62 -13.65
N ASN A 122 -4.12 -8.55 -13.40
CA ASN A 122 -4.42 -9.76 -12.66
C ASN A 122 -4.61 -9.44 -11.18
N GLN A 123 -5.58 -10.09 -10.52
CA GLN A 123 -5.73 -9.99 -9.07
C GLN A 123 -5.17 -11.24 -8.37
N LYS A 124 -4.32 -11.03 -7.37
CA LYS A 124 -3.78 -12.09 -6.51
C LYS A 124 -3.96 -11.72 -5.03
N PHE A 125 -4.06 -12.74 -4.19
CA PHE A 125 -4.32 -12.57 -2.76
C PHE A 125 -3.25 -13.23 -1.90
N THR A 126 -3.11 -12.75 -0.66
CA THR A 126 -2.40 -13.48 0.38
C THR A 126 -3.04 -14.84 0.62
N ARG A 127 -2.19 -15.87 0.77
CA ARG A 127 -2.67 -17.20 1.15
C ARG A 127 -3.19 -17.15 2.59
N ILE A 128 -4.29 -17.84 2.84
CA ILE A 128 -4.87 -18.00 4.17
C ILE A 128 -3.78 -18.53 5.14
N ALA A 129 -3.72 -17.95 6.34
CA ALA A 129 -2.72 -18.23 7.37
C ALA A 129 -1.25 -17.93 6.99
N ARG A 130 -1.00 -17.13 5.95
CA ARG A 130 0.35 -16.60 5.60
C ARG A 130 0.32 -15.07 5.40
N PRO A 131 0.02 -14.28 6.44
CA PRO A 131 -0.09 -12.81 6.34
C PRO A 131 1.21 -12.13 5.88
N GLN A 132 2.34 -12.83 5.99
CA GLN A 132 3.69 -12.34 5.79
C GLN A 132 3.98 -11.90 4.33
N THR A 133 3.14 -12.25 3.37
CA THR A 133 3.37 -11.96 1.95
C THR A 133 2.94 -10.57 1.53
N ASN A 134 2.04 -9.88 2.26
CA ASN A 134 1.73 -8.45 2.00
C ASN A 134 2.61 -7.48 2.82
N GLY A 135 3.72 -7.96 3.37
CA GLY A 135 4.55 -7.20 4.30
C GLY A 135 5.16 -5.91 3.72
N LYS A 136 5.11 -5.70 2.40
CA LYS A 136 5.56 -4.47 1.73
C LYS A 136 4.55 -3.34 1.97
N ALA A 137 3.26 -3.59 1.73
CA ALA A 137 2.20 -2.64 2.02
C ALA A 137 2.08 -2.37 3.53
N GLU A 138 2.12 -3.40 4.37
CA GLU A 138 2.11 -3.24 5.83
C GLU A 138 3.30 -2.39 6.32
N ARG A 139 4.49 -2.61 5.74
CA ARG A 139 5.68 -1.84 6.11
C ARG A 139 5.53 -0.37 5.74
N VAL A 140 5.01 -0.05 4.55
CA VAL A 140 4.86 1.34 4.14
C VAL A 140 3.75 2.05 4.91
N ILE A 141 2.65 1.36 5.26
CA ILE A 141 1.65 1.90 6.21
C ILE A 141 2.32 2.26 7.53
N ARG A 142 3.16 1.38 8.08
CA ARG A 142 3.88 1.69 9.32
C ARG A 142 4.79 2.92 9.15
N THR A 143 5.49 3.04 8.03
CA THR A 143 6.31 4.22 7.72
C THR A 143 5.47 5.50 7.62
N LEU A 144 4.32 5.46 6.96
CA LEU A 144 3.37 6.59 6.87
C LEU A 144 2.90 7.01 8.27
N MET A 145 2.61 6.06 9.15
CA MET A 145 2.20 6.39 10.52
C MET A 145 3.36 7.02 11.32
N GLU A 146 4.52 6.36 11.34
CA GLU A 146 5.68 6.76 12.15
C GLU A 146 6.30 8.11 11.73
N MET A 147 6.32 8.39 10.43
CA MET A 147 7.05 9.54 9.87
C MET A 147 6.14 10.71 9.46
N TRP A 148 4.87 10.45 9.16
CA TRP A 148 3.92 11.50 8.74
C TRP A 148 2.82 11.69 9.76
N HIS A 149 1.96 10.70 9.95
CA HIS A 149 0.75 10.87 10.75
C HIS A 149 1.06 11.26 12.20
N ASP A 150 2.07 10.61 12.81
CA ASP A 150 2.41 10.85 14.22
C ASP A 150 3.29 12.10 14.42
N LYS A 151 3.69 12.77 13.33
CA LYS A 151 4.55 13.96 13.34
C LYS A 151 3.82 15.25 13.00
N VAL A 152 2.70 15.15 12.28
CA VAL A 152 1.99 16.31 11.75
C VAL A 152 0.67 16.51 12.50
N PRO A 153 0.43 17.68 13.13
CA PRO A 153 -0.89 18.02 13.65
C PRO A 153 -1.81 18.43 12.49
N PHE A 154 -2.94 17.74 12.35
CA PHE A 154 -3.90 18.01 11.28
C PHE A 154 -5.03 18.93 11.77
N MET A 155 -5.24 20.05 11.06
CA MET A 155 -6.32 21.02 11.36
C MET A 155 -7.70 20.46 10.99
N ASP A 156 -7.80 19.87 9.80
CA ASP A 156 -9.02 19.26 9.26
C ASP A 156 -8.65 18.14 8.26
N SER A 157 -9.68 17.55 7.64
CA SER A 157 -9.49 16.44 6.68
C SER A 157 -8.81 16.89 5.39
N GLU A 158 -9.06 18.12 4.92
CA GLU A 158 -8.45 18.66 3.70
C GLU A 158 -6.95 18.90 3.91
N HIS A 159 -6.57 19.50 5.04
CA HIS A 159 -5.19 19.66 5.44
C HIS A 159 -4.47 18.30 5.53
N ARG A 160 -5.10 17.29 6.14
CA ARG A 160 -4.52 15.95 6.20
C ARG A 160 -4.29 15.34 4.82
N GLN A 161 -5.21 15.52 3.87
CA GLN A 161 -5.03 15.06 2.49
C GLN A 161 -3.85 15.76 1.81
N LYS A 162 -3.74 17.09 1.93
CA LYS A 162 -2.61 17.86 1.37
C LYS A 162 -1.28 17.40 1.95
N GLU A 163 -1.22 17.18 3.26
CA GLU A 163 -0.02 16.68 3.94
C GLU A 163 0.35 15.26 3.52
N LEU A 164 -0.64 14.39 3.24
CA LEU A 164 -0.37 13.07 2.67
C LEU A 164 0.31 13.19 1.31
N CYS A 165 -0.22 14.03 0.40
CA CYS A 165 0.37 14.23 -0.93
C CYS A 165 1.83 14.72 -0.83
N ARG A 166 2.11 15.67 0.08
CA ARG A 166 3.48 16.15 0.36
C ARG A 166 4.39 15.03 0.84
N PHE A 167 3.90 14.19 1.75
CA PHE A 167 4.68 13.07 2.26
C PHE A 167 4.94 12.00 1.19
N VAL A 168 3.95 11.66 0.36
CA VAL A 168 4.12 10.70 -0.74
C VAL A 168 5.19 11.21 -1.72
N ASN A 169 5.16 12.49 -2.07
CA ASN A 169 6.21 13.09 -2.89
C ASN A 169 7.59 12.97 -2.22
N PHE A 170 7.72 13.36 -0.95
CA PHE A 170 8.95 13.20 -0.19
C PHE A 170 9.44 11.75 -0.13
N TYR A 171 8.52 10.80 0.07
CA TYR A 171 8.83 9.37 0.13
C TYR A 171 9.41 8.86 -1.21
N ASN A 172 8.81 9.26 -2.32
CA ASN A 172 9.15 8.80 -3.66
C ASN A 172 10.40 9.49 -4.22
N THR A 173 10.68 10.75 -3.87
CA THR A 173 11.72 11.55 -4.54
C THR A 173 12.88 12.01 -3.65
N VAL A 174 12.75 11.94 -2.32
CA VAL A 174 13.78 12.49 -1.41
C VAL A 174 14.25 11.46 -0.40
N LYS A 175 13.35 10.63 0.14
CA LYS A 175 13.65 9.76 1.28
C LYS A 175 14.49 8.54 0.84
N PRO A 176 15.70 8.33 1.40
CA PRO A 176 16.49 7.11 1.14
C PRO A 176 15.80 5.84 1.66
N HIS A 177 15.91 4.73 0.94
CA HIS A 177 15.34 3.44 1.37
C HIS A 177 16.40 2.35 1.52
N LYS A 178 16.53 1.81 2.73
CA LYS A 178 17.42 0.66 3.01
C LYS A 178 17.12 -0.57 2.14
N GLY A 179 15.86 -0.76 1.75
CA GLY A 179 15.45 -1.85 0.86
C GLY A 179 15.89 -1.67 -0.59
N LEU A 180 16.30 -0.45 -0.96
CA LEU A 180 16.79 -0.03 -2.27
C LEU A 180 18.26 0.42 -2.20
N LYS A 181 19.03 -0.10 -1.23
CA LYS A 181 20.45 0.24 -1.04
C LYS A 181 20.76 1.74 -0.84
N GLY A 182 19.76 2.54 -0.47
CA GLY A 182 19.93 3.97 -0.27
C GLY A 182 19.14 4.80 -1.29
N ASP A 183 18.81 4.23 -2.44
CA ASP A 183 18.10 4.95 -3.50
C ASP A 183 16.66 5.27 -3.11
N THR A 184 16.13 6.33 -3.71
CA THR A 184 14.71 6.68 -3.72
C THR A 184 13.96 5.84 -4.75
N PRO A 185 12.64 5.65 -4.62
CA PRO A 185 11.84 4.98 -5.64
C PRO A 185 12.00 5.62 -7.02
N PHE A 186 12.04 6.95 -7.06
CA PHE A 186 12.25 7.70 -8.30
C PHE A 186 13.59 7.38 -8.96
N GLU A 187 14.70 7.35 -8.21
CA GLU A 187 16.02 6.98 -8.75
C GLU A 187 16.03 5.55 -9.30
N VAL A 188 15.36 4.61 -8.62
CA VAL A 188 15.23 3.22 -9.11
C VAL A 188 14.45 3.15 -10.41
N LEU A 189 13.34 3.87 -10.51
CA LEU A 189 12.55 3.94 -11.75
C LEU A 189 13.34 4.61 -12.87
N GLN A 190 14.01 5.72 -12.59
CA GLN A 190 14.85 6.41 -13.56
C GLN A 190 15.95 5.50 -14.09
N ALA A 191 16.64 4.78 -13.20
CA ALA A 191 17.67 3.82 -13.58
C ALA A 191 17.12 2.63 -14.40
N TYR A 192 15.87 2.21 -14.17
CA TYR A 192 15.21 1.17 -14.95
C TYR A 192 14.86 1.67 -16.37
N PHE A 193 14.19 2.81 -16.48
CA PHE A 193 13.72 3.35 -17.77
C PHE A 193 14.81 4.04 -18.60
N SER A 194 15.98 4.34 -18.02
CA SER A 194 17.13 4.88 -18.76
C SER A 194 18.01 3.81 -19.40
N GLN A 195 17.66 2.53 -19.26
CA GLN A 195 18.40 1.44 -19.90
C GLN A 195 18.17 1.45 -21.41
N PRO A 196 19.20 1.16 -22.22
CA PRO A 196 19.02 1.02 -23.66
C PRO A 196 18.01 -0.10 -23.92
N VAL A 197 17.02 0.19 -24.77
CA VAL A 197 16.09 -0.82 -25.26
C VAL A 197 16.90 -1.84 -26.05
N VAL A 198 16.99 -3.07 -25.53
CA VAL A 198 17.66 -4.20 -26.19
C VAL A 198 16.73 -4.81 -27.22
#